data_AF-A0A0N4TFU2-F1
#
_entry.id   AF-A0A0N4TFU2-F1
#
_cell.length_a   1.000
_cell.length_b   1.000
_cell.length_c   1.000
_cell.angle_alpha   90.00
_cell.angle_beta   90.00
_cell.angle_gamma   90.00
#
_symmetry.space_group_name_H-M   'P 1'
#
loop_
_entity.id
_entity.type
_entity.pdbx_description
1 polymer ?
#
loop_
_entity_poly.entity_id
_entity_poly.type
_entity_poly.pdbx_seq_one_letter_code
_entity_poly.pdbx_strand_id
1 'polypeptide(L)'
;MSHEENALFEKSKSIDIWANKLKTSLWQYFNLLKLLLLLIILLADGSNAILLSGAPGSYARYPKWMHTFENQLSLDFRTKQPNALLLYTDDGGIQGNFFSLTITNKKLQLDFR
;
A
#
# COMPACT_ATOMS: atom_id res chain seq x y z
N MET A 1 -2.50 19.77 60.53
CA MET A 1 -1.94 19.02 59.40
C MET A 1 -0.52 18.63 59.78
N SER A 2 -0.23 17.33 59.87
CA SER A 2 1.08 16.85 60.33
C SER A 2 2.17 17.09 59.27
N HIS A 3 3.45 17.11 59.66
CA HIS A 3 4.56 17.26 58.71
C HIS A 3 4.55 16.17 57.62
N GLU A 4 4.03 14.98 57.94
CA GLU A 4 3.90 13.86 57.01
C GLU A 4 2.81 14.10 55.94
N GLU A 5 1.66 14.66 56.32
CA GLU A 5 0.58 14.99 55.38
C GLU A 5 1.03 16.02 54.33
N ASN A 6 1.83 17.01 54.74
CA ASN A 6 2.42 17.99 53.83
C ASN A 6 3.44 17.36 52.86
N ALA A 7 4.26 16.42 53.34
CA ALA A 7 5.23 15.71 52.50
C ALA A 7 4.53 14.82 51.46
N LEU A 8 3.44 14.14 51.84
CA LEU A 8 2.62 13.34 50.92
C LEU A 8 1.91 14.21 49.88
N PHE A 9 1.42 15.38 50.27
CA PHE A 9 0.78 16.33 49.37
C PHE A 9 1.76 16.90 48.32
N GLU A 10 2.97 17.30 48.73
CA GLU A 10 4.01 17.76 47.80
C GLU A 10 4.50 16.63 46.87
N LYS A 11 4.60 15.39 47.38
CA LYS A 11 4.90 14.22 46.56
C LYS A 11 3.83 13.96 45.50
N SER A 12 2.54 14.07 45.85
CA SER A 12 1.43 13.93 44.89
C SER A 12 1.53 14.95 43.76
N LYS A 13 1.72 16.23 44.10
CA LYS A 13 1.89 17.29 43.08
C LYS A 13 3.08 17.02 42.16
N SER A 14 4.20 16.57 42.70
CA SER A 14 5.39 16.23 41.93
C SER A 14 5.11 15.11 40.91
N ILE A 15 4.35 14.09 41.32
CA ILE A 15 3.92 12.99 40.45
C ILE A 15 2.99 13.51 39.34
N ASP A 16 2.02 14.36 39.68
CA ASP A 16 1.09 14.94 38.71
C ASP A 16 1.80 15.82 37.68
N ILE A 17 2.80 16.60 38.11
CA ILE A 17 3.64 17.41 37.21
C ILE A 17 4.42 16.51 36.26
N TRP A 18 5.06 15.45 36.77
CA TRP A 18 5.79 14.49 35.95
C TRP A 18 4.89 13.75 34.95
N ALA A 19 3.71 13.31 35.39
CA ALA A 19 2.74 12.63 34.54
C ALA A 19 2.23 13.54 33.41
N ASN A 20 1.91 14.80 33.73
CA ASN A 20 1.50 15.78 32.72
C ASN A 20 2.62 16.10 31.74
N LYS A 21 3.87 16.25 32.23
CA LYS A 21 5.05 16.47 31.37
C LYS A 21 5.32 15.28 30.45
N LEU A 22 5.14 14.05 30.93
CA LEU A 22 5.25 12.85 30.10
C LEU A 22 4.16 12.81 29.02
N LYS A 23 2.90 13.07 29.40
CA LYS A 23 1.77 13.07 28.48
C LYS A 23 1.91 14.11 27.38
N THR A 24 2.32 15.33 27.72
CA THR A 24 2.57 16.40 26.73
C THR A 24 3.73 16.06 25.82
N SER A 25 4.81 15.48 26.35
CA SER A 25 5.95 15.02 25.56
C SER A 25 5.55 13.90 24.59
N LEU A 26 4.81 12.89 25.04
CA LEU A 26 4.31 11.80 24.20
C LEU A 26 3.38 12.33 23.09
N TRP A 27 2.52 13.29 23.42
CA TRP A 27 1.63 13.92 22.45
C TRP A 27 2.42 14.72 21.40
N GLN A 28 3.48 15.42 21.81
CA GLN A 28 4.40 16.09 20.89
C GLN A 28 5.10 15.11 19.95
N TYR A 29 5.67 14.01 20.46
CA TYR A 29 6.30 13.00 19.61
C TYR A 29 5.32 12.36 18.63
N PHE A 30 4.08 12.09 19.05
CA PHE A 30 3.04 11.59 18.17
C PHE A 30 2.69 12.58 17.05
N ASN A 31 2.60 13.86 17.36
CA ASN A 31 2.36 14.90 16.36
C ASN A 31 3.56 15.07 15.41
N LEU A 32 4.79 14.98 15.92
CA LEU A 32 6.01 15.00 15.10
C LEU A 32 6.05 13.79 14.15
N LEU A 33 5.68 12.59 14.63
CA LEU A 33 5.60 11.40 13.79
C LEU A 33 4.54 11.54 12.68
N LYS A 34 3.38 12.11 13.00
CA LYS A 34 2.34 12.40 12.00
C LYS A 34 2.82 13.40 10.96
N LEU A 35 3.47 14.49 11.38
CA LEU A 35 4.03 15.48 10.46
C LEU A 35 5.12 14.87 9.59
N LEU A 36 5.97 14.01 10.15
CA LEU A 36 6.98 13.28 9.39
C LEU A 36 6.34 12.35 8.36
N LEU A 37 5.30 11.60 8.73
CA LEU A 37 4.60 10.70 7.80
C LEU A 37 3.88 11.47 6.69
N LEU A 38 3.26 12.60 7.02
CA LEU A 38 2.66 13.51 6.04
C LEU A 38 3.71 14.06 5.08
N LEU A 39 4.87 14.49 5.60
CA LEU A 39 5.99 14.97 4.81
C LEU A 39 6.52 13.87 3.88
N ILE A 40 6.66 12.64 4.35
CA ILE A 40 7.06 11.49 3.52
C ILE A 40 6.05 11.30 2.38
N ILE A 41 4.74 11.35 2.65
CA ILE A 41 3.72 11.22 1.60
C ILE A 41 3.79 12.37 0.58
N LEU A 42 4.04 13.60 1.03
CA LEU A 42 4.18 14.79 0.18
C LEU A 42 5.45 14.75 -0.69
N LEU A 43 6.54 14.17 -0.17
CA LEU A 43 7.83 14.06 -0.85
C LEU A 43 7.97 12.75 -1.65
N ALA A 44 7.11 11.77 -1.39
CA ALA A 44 7.09 10.53 -2.14
C ALA A 44 6.50 10.79 -3.51
N ASP A 45 7.36 10.86 -4.52
CA ASP A 45 6.93 10.74 -5.91
C ASP A 45 6.29 9.36 -6.09
N GLY A 46 4.99 9.34 -6.44
CA GLY A 46 4.29 8.10 -6.72
C GLY A 46 4.94 7.34 -7.88
N SER A 47 5.02 6.02 -7.77
CA SER A 47 5.44 5.19 -8.90
C SER A 47 4.29 5.04 -9.89
N ASN A 48 4.49 5.43 -11.15
CA ASN A 48 3.51 5.21 -12.22
C ASN A 48 3.46 3.75 -12.74
N ALA A 49 4.29 2.87 -12.19
CA ALA A 49 4.40 1.48 -12.63
C ALA A 49 4.71 0.53 -11.47
N ILE A 50 4.27 -0.72 -11.61
CA ILE A 50 4.58 -1.80 -10.68
C ILE A 50 5.69 -2.66 -11.31
N LEU A 51 6.74 -2.94 -10.54
CA LEU A 51 7.78 -3.87 -10.96
C LEU A 51 7.39 -5.30 -10.55
N LEU A 52 7.06 -6.12 -11.54
CA LEU A 52 6.85 -7.55 -11.36
C LEU A 52 8.12 -8.29 -11.81
N SER A 53 8.73 -9.05 -10.90
CA SER A 53 10.01 -9.73 -11.15
C SER A 53 9.89 -10.91 -12.12
N GLY A 54 8.67 -11.43 -12.30
CA GLY A 54 8.41 -12.67 -13.03
C GLY A 54 8.68 -13.93 -12.21
N ALA A 55 9.02 -13.80 -10.92
CA ALA A 55 9.10 -14.95 -10.02
C ALA A 55 7.70 -15.59 -9.83
N PRO A 56 7.62 -16.87 -9.45
CA PRO A 56 6.36 -17.49 -9.07
C PRO A 56 5.60 -16.66 -8.04
N GLY A 57 4.32 -16.37 -8.31
CA GLY A 57 3.49 -15.51 -7.47
C GLY A 57 3.67 -14.00 -7.68
N SER A 58 4.56 -13.56 -8.58
CA SER A 58 4.72 -12.15 -8.94
C SER A 58 3.65 -11.71 -9.94
N TYR A 59 2.47 -11.36 -9.43
CA TYR A 59 1.39 -10.79 -10.21
C TYR A 59 0.59 -9.78 -9.38
N ALA A 60 -0.10 -8.87 -10.05
CA ALA A 60 -1.10 -8.02 -9.45
C ALA A 60 -2.49 -8.51 -9.89
N ARG A 61 -3.44 -8.53 -8.96
CA ARG A 61 -4.85 -8.86 -9.25
C ARG A 61 -5.68 -7.59 -9.09
N TYR A 62 -6.44 -7.28 -10.13
CA TYR A 62 -7.36 -6.14 -10.17
C TYR A 62 -8.81 -6.62 -10.10
N PRO A 63 -9.77 -5.73 -9.76
CA PRO A 63 -11.19 -6.05 -9.84
C PRO A 63 -11.60 -6.56 -11.23
N LYS A 64 -12.68 -7.35 -11.27
CA LYS A 64 -13.20 -7.89 -12.53
C LYS A 64 -13.51 -6.75 -13.49
N TRP A 65 -13.01 -6.86 -14.70
CA TRP A 65 -13.31 -5.90 -15.75
C TRP A 65 -14.79 -6.01 -16.12
N MET A 66 -15.55 -4.93 -15.93
CA MET A 66 -16.96 -4.91 -16.32
C MET A 66 -17.07 -4.68 -17.83
N HIS A 67 -17.53 -5.70 -18.54
CA HIS A 67 -17.75 -5.61 -19.98
C HIS A 67 -19.00 -4.78 -20.28
N THR A 68 -18.82 -3.48 -20.59
CA THR A 68 -19.87 -2.65 -21.21
C THR A 68 -19.78 -2.69 -22.74
N PHE A 69 -20.63 -1.97 -23.48
CA PHE A 69 -20.70 -2.08 -24.94
C PHE A 69 -19.44 -1.59 -25.69
N GLU A 70 -18.58 -0.78 -25.06
CA GLU A 70 -17.30 -0.33 -25.61
C GLU A 70 -16.27 -0.28 -24.47
N ASN A 71 -15.32 -1.22 -24.44
CA ASN A 71 -14.27 -1.21 -23.43
C ASN A 71 -12.90 -1.19 -24.09
N GLN A 72 -12.04 -0.31 -23.58
CA GLN A 72 -10.64 -0.24 -23.95
C GLN A 72 -9.79 -0.59 -22.72
N LEU A 73 -8.76 -1.42 -22.94
CA LEU A 73 -7.71 -1.65 -21.97
C LEU A 73 -6.38 -1.25 -22.58
N SER A 74 -5.66 -0.37 -21.89
CA SER A 74 -4.34 0.11 -22.29
C SER A 74 -3.35 -0.17 -21.17
N LEU A 75 -2.15 -0.63 -21.52
CA LEU A 75 -1.06 -0.84 -20.57
C LEU A 75 0.29 -0.53 -21.20
N ASP A 76 1.15 0.15 -20.45
CA ASP A 76 2.56 0.33 -20.78
C ASP A 76 3.38 -0.71 -20.02
N PHE A 77 4.27 -1.40 -20.73
CA PHE A 77 5.13 -2.42 -20.11
C PHE A 77 6.54 -2.40 -20.69
N ARG A 78 7.50 -2.85 -19.87
CA ARG A 78 8.89 -3.09 -20.28
C ARG A 78 9.38 -4.38 -19.63
N THR A 79 9.94 -5.27 -20.43
CA THR A 79 10.52 -6.52 -19.91
C THR A 79 11.71 -6.98 -20.74
N LYS A 80 12.61 -7.72 -20.09
CA LYS A 80 13.69 -8.48 -20.75
C LYS A 80 13.34 -9.96 -20.86
N GLN A 81 12.23 -10.40 -20.27
CA GLN A 81 11.81 -11.80 -20.29
C GLN A 81 11.39 -12.17 -21.72
N PRO A 82 11.95 -13.24 -22.31
CA PRO A 82 11.60 -13.67 -23.66
C PRO A 82 10.23 -14.33 -23.72
N ASN A 83 9.73 -14.81 -22.57
CA ASN A 83 8.40 -15.40 -22.40
C ASN A 83 7.76 -14.85 -21.12
N ALA A 84 6.51 -14.38 -21.20
CA ALA A 84 5.80 -13.82 -20.05
C ALA A 84 4.27 -13.78 -20.27
N LEU A 85 3.49 -13.92 -19.20
CA LEU A 85 2.07 -13.56 -19.19
C LEU A 85 1.94 -12.10 -18.71
N LEU A 86 1.39 -11.22 -19.55
CA LEU A 86 1.22 -9.80 -19.23
C LEU A 86 -0.17 -9.51 -18.66
N LEU A 87 -1.19 -10.13 -19.22
CA LEU A 87 -2.58 -9.97 -18.82
C LEU A 87 -3.33 -11.29 -19.01
N TYR A 88 -4.21 -11.60 -18.07
CA TYR A 88 -5.18 -12.66 -18.19
C TYR A 88 -6.51 -12.23 -17.56
N THR A 89 -7.61 -12.47 -18.27
CA THR A 89 -8.97 -12.32 -17.74
C THR A 89 -9.87 -13.38 -18.35
N ASP A 90 -10.82 -13.88 -17.55
CA ASP A 90 -11.86 -14.80 -18.00
C ASP A 90 -13.22 -14.39 -17.43
N ASP A 91 -14.28 -15.00 -17.96
CA ASP A 91 -15.64 -14.79 -17.46
C ASP A 91 -15.96 -15.61 -16.20
N GLY A 92 -15.10 -16.54 -15.81
CA GLY A 92 -15.31 -17.54 -14.74
C GLY A 92 -16.41 -18.56 -15.07
N GLY A 93 -16.87 -18.61 -16.31
CA GLY A 93 -18.02 -19.40 -16.77
C GLY A 93 -17.65 -20.77 -17.32
N ILE A 94 -18.69 -21.58 -17.58
CA ILE A 94 -18.56 -22.95 -18.11
C ILE A 94 -17.96 -22.97 -19.52
N GLN A 95 -18.21 -21.92 -20.31
CA GLN A 95 -17.73 -21.81 -21.68
C GLN A 95 -16.23 -21.48 -21.77
N GLY A 96 -15.64 -20.96 -20.69
CA GLY A 96 -14.22 -20.64 -20.60
C GLY A 96 -13.79 -19.55 -21.57
N ASN A 97 -14.59 -18.50 -21.73
CA ASN A 97 -14.20 -17.35 -22.55
C ASN A 97 -13.10 -16.57 -21.84
N PHE A 98 -12.05 -16.23 -22.57
CA PHE A 98 -10.88 -15.58 -21.99
C PHE A 98 -10.21 -14.62 -22.96
N PHE A 99 -9.40 -13.73 -22.39
CA PHE A 99 -8.43 -12.92 -23.12
C PHE A 99 -7.09 -13.03 -22.41
N SER A 100 -6.04 -13.29 -23.16
CA SER A 100 -4.68 -13.28 -22.63
C SER A 100 -3.73 -12.52 -23.55
N LEU A 101 -2.86 -11.74 -22.93
CA LEU A 101 -1.77 -11.06 -23.62
C LEU A 101 -0.46 -11.66 -23.12
N THR A 102 0.30 -12.29 -24.01
CA THR A 102 1.52 -13.01 -23.69
C THR A 102 2.68 -12.51 -24.54
N ILE A 103 3.89 -12.75 -24.05
CA ILE A 103 5.11 -12.70 -24.84
C ILE A 103 5.56 -14.13 -25.02
N THR A 104 5.79 -14.53 -26.27
CA THR A 104 6.35 -15.84 -26.62
C THR A 104 7.47 -15.63 -27.62
N ASN A 105 8.67 -16.13 -27.33
CA ASN A 105 9.86 -15.94 -28.16
C ASN A 105 10.07 -14.46 -28.57
N LYS A 106 9.90 -13.55 -27.61
CA LYS A 106 10.01 -12.08 -27.76
C LYS A 106 8.96 -11.44 -28.67
N LYS A 107 7.88 -12.14 -29.01
CA LYS A 107 6.75 -11.60 -29.78
C LYS A 107 5.53 -11.45 -28.89
N LEU A 108 4.83 -10.33 -29.03
CA LEU A 108 3.55 -10.11 -28.36
C LEU A 108 2.47 -10.95 -29.05
N GLN A 109 1.66 -11.64 -28.26
CA GLN A 109 0.58 -12.50 -28.73
C GLN A 109 -0.69 -12.19 -27.94
N LEU A 110 -1.81 -12.13 -28.65
CA LEU A 110 -3.14 -11.99 -28.09
C LEU A 110 -3.91 -13.28 -28.40
N ASP A 111 -4.35 -13.97 -27.36
CA ASP A 111 -5.18 -15.16 -27.48
C ASP A 111 -6.53 -14.88 -26.82
N PHE A 112 -7.61 -15.31 -27.48
CA PHE A 112 -8.96 -15.19 -26.98
C PHE A 112 -9.86 -16.30 -27.52
N ARG A 113 -10.94 -16.57 -26.80
CA ARG A 113 -12.01 -17.49 -27.19
C ARG A 113 -13.36 -16.93 -26.78
#